data_AF-A0A945T3X5-F1
#
_entry.id   AF-A0A945T3X5-F1
#
_cell.length_a   1.000
_cell.length_b   1.000
_cell.length_c   1.000
_cell.angle_alpha   90.00
_cell.angle_beta   90.00
_cell.angle_gamma   90.00
#
_symmetry.space_group_name_H-M   'P 1'
#
loop_
_entity.id
_entity.type
_entity.pdbx_description
1 polymer ?
#
loop_
_entity_poly.entity_id
_entity_poly.type
_entity_poly.pdbx_seq_one_letter_code
_entity_poly.pdbx_strand_id
1 'polypeptide(L)'
;MSIPDRKISEVILEFGDPVLEALDQDDRFEMESALRFIITVWNAVRLDQHEKSRHNEDQLLKALKSSTDGFYKIAQKLIKRKKRKYSFDPRTVGHYELVERDGGLVLRAEAHLPGQNRVLH
;
A
#
# COMPACT_ATOMS: atom_id res chain seq x y z
N MET A 1 -3.63 10.23 19.30
CA MET A 1 -3.59 9.04 18.43
C MET A 1 -2.36 8.24 18.83
N SER A 2 -2.53 6.99 19.28
CA SER A 2 -1.39 6.11 19.51
C SER A 2 -0.89 5.62 18.15
N ILE A 3 0.43 5.58 17.97
CA ILE A 3 1.03 4.89 16.84
C ILE A 3 0.68 3.40 17.01
N PRO A 4 0.18 2.69 15.99
CA PRO A 4 -0.07 1.25 16.09
C PRO A 4 1.24 0.51 16.44
N ASP A 5 1.18 -0.42 17.39
CA ASP A 5 2.36 -1.19 17.86
C ASP A 5 3.04 -2.04 16.77
N ARG A 6 2.35 -2.26 15.64
CA ARG A 6 2.83 -3.05 14.52
C ARG A 6 3.56 -2.20 13.50
N LYS A 7 4.67 -2.73 12.94
CA LYS A 7 5.41 -2.07 11.86
C LYS A 7 4.51 -1.91 10.63
N ILE A 8 4.66 -0.79 9.92
CA ILE A 8 3.88 -0.56 8.70
C ILE A 8 4.22 -1.59 7.61
N SER A 9 5.47 -2.05 7.53
CA SER A 9 5.86 -3.10 6.58
C SER A 9 5.08 -4.40 6.78
N GLU A 10 4.93 -4.85 8.02
CA GLU A 10 4.12 -6.04 8.35
C GLU A 10 2.66 -5.87 7.94
N VAL A 11 2.08 -4.69 8.23
CA VAL A 11 0.69 -4.40 7.86
C VAL A 11 0.50 -4.34 6.34
N ILE A 12 1.48 -3.81 5.60
CA ILE A 12 1.44 -3.74 4.14
C ILE A 12 1.54 -5.12 3.50
N LEU A 13 2.39 -6.01 4.03
CA LEU A 13 2.47 -7.39 3.57
C LEU A 13 1.12 -8.10 3.76
N GLU A 14 0.55 -8.07 4.97
CA GLU A 14 -0.78 -8.67 5.25
C GLU A 14 -1.94 -8.04 4.46
N PHE A 15 -1.83 -6.75 4.18
CA PHE A 15 -2.81 -6.07 3.33
C PHE A 15 -2.73 -6.61 1.90
N GLY A 16 -1.51 -6.82 1.42
CA GLY A 16 -1.16 -7.27 0.08
C GLY A 16 -1.21 -8.78 -0.16
N ASP A 17 -1.41 -9.63 0.86
CA ASP A 17 -1.44 -11.11 0.73
C ASP A 17 -2.14 -11.61 -0.55
N PRO A 18 -3.35 -11.13 -0.93
CA PRO A 18 -4.05 -11.67 -2.10
C PRO A 18 -3.33 -11.42 -3.44
N VAL A 19 -2.37 -10.49 -3.48
CA VAL A 19 -1.49 -10.24 -4.63
C VAL A 19 -0.22 -11.05 -4.48
N LEU A 20 0.39 -11.03 -3.30
CA LEU A 20 1.70 -11.65 -3.03
C LEU A 20 1.65 -13.19 -3.11
N GLU A 21 0.53 -13.82 -2.73
CA GLU A 21 0.32 -15.27 -2.83
C GLU A 21 0.30 -15.79 -4.28
N ALA A 22 0.12 -14.90 -5.27
CA ALA A 22 0.06 -15.26 -6.68
C ALA A 22 1.40 -15.12 -7.42
N LEU A 23 2.44 -14.61 -6.76
CA LEU A 23 3.73 -14.30 -7.36
C LEU A 23 4.75 -15.43 -7.10
N ASP A 24 5.75 -15.50 -7.95
CA ASP A 24 6.99 -16.19 -7.61
C ASP A 24 7.80 -15.30 -6.66
N GLN A 25 7.98 -15.73 -5.41
CA GLN A 25 8.60 -14.89 -4.37
C GLN A 25 10.12 -14.74 -4.57
N ASP A 26 10.71 -15.51 -5.47
CA ASP A 26 12.13 -15.48 -5.77
C ASP A 26 12.48 -14.42 -6.85
N ASP A 27 11.49 -13.87 -7.56
CA ASP A 27 11.70 -12.76 -8.49
C ASP A 27 11.57 -11.41 -7.76
N ARG A 28 12.74 -10.80 -7.48
CA ARG A 28 12.82 -9.47 -6.87
C ARG A 28 12.08 -8.40 -7.66
N PHE A 29 12.15 -8.42 -8.99
CA PHE A 29 11.52 -7.40 -9.83
C PHE A 29 10.00 -7.51 -9.78
N GLU A 30 9.47 -8.74 -9.80
CA GLU A 30 8.05 -9.01 -9.65
C GLU A 30 7.56 -8.58 -8.26
N MET A 31 8.31 -8.91 -7.20
CA MET A 31 8.02 -8.51 -5.83
C MET A 31 8.02 -6.98 -5.65
N GLU A 32 9.01 -6.27 -6.18
CA GLU A 32 9.09 -4.80 -6.13
C GLU A 32 7.90 -4.15 -6.86
N SER A 33 7.50 -4.70 -8.01
CA SER A 33 6.36 -4.23 -8.79
C SER A 33 5.03 -4.43 -8.05
N ALA A 34 4.85 -5.61 -7.45
CA ALA A 34 3.67 -5.90 -6.64
C ALA A 34 3.59 -5.01 -5.40
N LEU A 35 4.69 -4.83 -4.68
CA LEU A 35 4.74 -3.94 -3.52
C LEU A 35 4.43 -2.49 -3.89
N ARG A 36 4.96 -2.00 -5.02
CA ARG A 36 4.61 -0.66 -5.53
C ARG A 36 3.10 -0.53 -5.75
N PHE A 37 2.47 -1.52 -6.37
CA PHE A 37 1.04 -1.53 -6.60
C PHE A 37 0.23 -1.56 -5.29
N ILE A 38 0.58 -2.46 -4.36
CA ILE A 38 -0.07 -2.61 -3.05
C ILE A 38 0.03 -1.30 -2.25
N ILE A 39 1.22 -0.70 -2.18
CA ILE A 39 1.47 0.57 -1.48
C ILE A 39 0.70 1.72 -2.12
N THR A 40 0.63 1.77 -3.45
CA THR A 40 -0.16 2.78 -4.17
C THR A 40 -1.64 2.69 -3.80
N VAL A 41 -2.21 1.48 -3.77
CA VAL A 41 -3.61 1.29 -3.34
C VAL A 41 -3.82 1.70 -1.89
N TRP A 42 -2.89 1.31 -0.99
CA TRP A 42 -2.94 1.69 0.43
C TRP A 42 -2.96 3.21 0.62
N ASN A 43 -2.02 3.91 -0.03
CA ASN A 43 -1.88 5.35 0.06
C ASN A 43 -3.08 6.09 -0.55
N ALA A 44 -3.60 5.63 -1.70
CA ALA A 44 -4.76 6.24 -2.34
C ALA A 44 -5.97 6.29 -1.39
N VAL A 45 -6.31 5.15 -0.78
CA VAL A 45 -7.43 5.08 0.19
C VAL A 45 -7.15 5.94 1.41
N ARG A 46 -5.93 5.93 1.94
CA ARG A 46 -5.61 6.69 3.15
C ARG A 46 -5.68 8.20 2.91
N LEU A 47 -5.20 8.69 1.77
CA LEU A 47 -5.28 10.09 1.38
C LEU A 47 -6.73 10.52 1.22
N ASP A 48 -7.56 9.71 0.54
CA ASP A 48 -8.98 9.99 0.38
C ASP A 48 -9.75 9.99 1.72
N GLN A 49 -9.37 9.13 2.67
CA GLN A 49 -9.90 9.18 4.04
C GLN A 49 -9.51 10.46 4.79
N HIS A 50 -8.31 10.99 4.54
CA HIS A 50 -7.85 12.25 5.16
C HIS A 50 -8.62 13.45 4.63
N GLU A 51 -8.72 13.55 3.31
CA GLU A 51 -9.34 14.68 2.60
C GLU A 51 -10.87 14.57 2.50
N LYS A 52 -11.46 13.47 3.00
CA LYS A 52 -12.89 13.13 2.84
C LYS A 52 -13.31 13.13 1.35
N SER A 53 -12.44 12.61 0.49
CA SER A 53 -12.61 12.55 -0.97
C SER A 53 -12.69 11.11 -1.49
N ARG A 54 -12.78 10.97 -2.83
CA ARG A 54 -12.57 9.72 -3.58
C ARG A 54 -11.60 9.89 -4.75
N HIS A 55 -10.90 11.03 -4.77
CA HIS A 55 -10.13 11.47 -5.92
C HIS A 55 -9.01 10.50 -6.26
N ASN A 56 -8.25 10.03 -5.26
CA ASN A 56 -7.09 9.17 -5.48
C ASN A 56 -7.52 7.75 -5.88
N GLU A 57 -8.56 7.21 -5.23
CA GLU A 57 -9.16 5.94 -5.61
C GLU A 57 -9.71 5.97 -7.04
N ASP A 58 -10.43 7.02 -7.42
CA ASP A 58 -11.01 7.15 -8.76
C ASP A 58 -9.92 7.31 -9.83
N GLN A 59 -8.88 8.09 -9.56
CA GLN A 59 -7.73 8.22 -10.47
C GLN A 59 -7.00 6.89 -10.66
N LEU A 60 -6.75 6.15 -9.57
CA LEU A 60 -6.14 4.82 -9.61
C LEU A 60 -6.97 3.86 -10.45
N LEU A 61 -8.29 3.77 -10.18
CA LEU A 61 -9.18 2.88 -10.93
C LEU A 61 -9.29 3.28 -12.41
N LYS A 62 -9.29 4.59 -12.71
CA LYS A 62 -9.30 5.08 -14.09
C LYS A 62 -8.02 4.68 -14.84
N ALA A 63 -6.85 4.81 -14.21
CA ALA A 63 -5.57 4.42 -14.80
C ALA A 63 -5.49 2.91 -15.08
N LEU A 64 -6.11 2.09 -14.22
CA LEU A 64 -6.14 0.64 -14.39
C LEU A 64 -7.24 0.14 -15.35
N LYS A 65 -8.22 0.98 -15.68
CA LYS A 65 -9.38 0.58 -16.51
C LYS A 65 -8.98 0.14 -17.92
N SER A 66 -7.88 0.67 -18.45
CA SER A 66 -7.31 0.30 -19.74
C SER A 66 -6.34 -0.88 -19.68
N SER A 67 -6.04 -1.41 -18.50
CA SER A 67 -5.16 -2.59 -18.37
C SER A 67 -5.92 -3.88 -18.71
N THR A 68 -5.30 -4.77 -19.48
CA THR A 68 -5.84 -6.10 -19.82
C THR A 68 -5.68 -7.11 -18.68
N ASP A 69 -4.85 -6.80 -17.69
CA ASP A 69 -4.22 -7.81 -16.82
C ASP A 69 -4.96 -7.99 -15.48
N GLY A 70 -6.24 -7.62 -15.41
CA GLY A 70 -7.08 -7.84 -14.23
C GLY A 70 -6.76 -6.96 -13.01
N PHE A 71 -5.72 -6.11 -13.07
CA PHE A 71 -5.32 -5.20 -11.98
C PHE A 71 -6.44 -4.29 -11.50
N TYR A 72 -7.36 -3.88 -12.38
CA TYR A 72 -8.56 -3.12 -12.01
C TYR A 72 -9.38 -3.85 -10.92
N LYS A 73 -9.67 -5.14 -11.13
CA LYS A 73 -10.45 -5.94 -10.18
C LYS A 73 -9.66 -6.18 -8.88
N ILE A 74 -8.35 -6.36 -8.97
CA ILE A 74 -7.47 -6.52 -7.80
C ILE A 74 -7.47 -5.22 -6.97
N ALA A 75 -7.30 -4.07 -7.60
CA ALA A 75 -7.34 -2.77 -6.93
C ALA A 75 -8.68 -2.55 -6.21
N GLN A 76 -9.81 -2.85 -6.86
CA GLN A 76 -11.13 -2.77 -6.21
C GLN A 76 -11.23 -3.67 -4.96
N LYS A 77 -10.70 -4.90 -5.02
CA LYS A 77 -10.65 -5.82 -3.88
C LYS A 77 -9.79 -5.27 -2.74
N LEU A 78 -8.59 -4.76 -3.06
CA LEU A 78 -7.68 -4.17 -2.09
C LEU A 78 -8.25 -2.90 -1.45
N ILE A 79 -8.86 -2.00 -2.23
CA ILE A 79 -9.58 -0.81 -1.71
C ILE A 79 -10.65 -1.24 -0.71
N LYS A 80 -11.49 -2.22 -1.07
CA LYS A 80 -12.52 -2.75 -0.17
C LYS A 80 -11.91 -3.37 1.09
N ARG A 81 -10.79 -4.11 0.95
CA ARG A 81 -10.06 -4.69 2.09
C ARG A 81 -9.53 -3.61 3.03
N LYS A 82 -8.88 -2.56 2.52
CA LYS A 82 -8.37 -1.42 3.31
C LYS A 82 -9.50 -0.79 4.11
N LYS A 83 -10.61 -0.47 3.46
CA LYS A 83 -11.77 0.18 4.08
C LYS A 83 -12.47 -0.68 5.13
N ARG A 84 -12.43 -2.02 5.01
CA ARG A 84 -13.11 -2.92 5.95
C ARG A 84 -12.23 -3.36 7.12
N LYS A 85 -10.96 -3.69 6.87
CA LYS A 85 -10.06 -4.30 7.88
C LYS A 85 -9.07 -3.32 8.49
N TYR A 86 -8.74 -2.25 7.77
CA TYR A 86 -7.65 -1.34 8.12
C TYR A 86 -8.12 0.13 8.12
N SER A 87 -9.42 0.37 8.31
CA SER A 87 -10.02 1.72 8.28
C SER A 87 -9.41 2.67 9.30
N PHE A 88 -8.96 2.14 10.44
CA PHE A 88 -8.39 2.90 11.54
C PHE A 88 -6.88 3.10 11.44
N ASP A 89 -6.18 2.45 10.51
CA ASP A 89 -4.75 2.69 10.32
C ASP A 89 -4.54 4.03 9.62
N PRO A 90 -3.99 5.05 10.32
CA PRO A 90 -3.91 6.40 9.82
C PRO A 90 -2.61 6.65 9.03
N ARG A 91 -1.78 5.64 8.80
CA ARG A 91 -0.45 5.82 8.21
C ARG A 91 -0.51 5.73 6.69
N THR A 92 0.19 6.62 6.00
CA THR A 92 0.65 6.38 4.62
C THR A 92 2.04 5.75 4.67
N VAL A 93 2.44 5.13 3.57
CA VAL A 93 3.81 4.63 3.37
C VAL A 93 4.61 5.71 2.66
N GLY A 94 5.76 6.06 3.23
CA GLY A 94 6.78 6.95 2.68
C GLY A 94 7.79 6.20 1.81
N HIS A 95 9.08 6.37 2.11
CA HIS A 95 10.12 5.57 1.45
C HIS A 95 9.98 4.09 1.83
N TYR A 96 10.28 3.22 0.88
CA TYR A 96 10.31 1.77 1.10
C TYR A 96 11.37 1.11 0.21
N GLU A 97 11.92 0.01 0.68
CA GLU A 97 12.93 -0.79 -0.02
C GLU A 97 12.78 -2.28 0.32
N LEU A 98 13.17 -3.14 -0.63
CA LEU A 98 13.43 -4.56 -0.38
C LEU A 98 14.91 -4.74 -0.10
N VAL A 99 15.22 -5.38 1.02
CA VAL A 99 16.58 -5.74 1.40
C VAL A 99 16.69 -7.24 1.60
N GLU A 100 17.84 -7.81 1.26
CA GLU A 100 18.15 -9.19 1.60
C GLU A 100 18.59 -9.28 3.06
N ARG A 101 18.03 -10.25 3.79
CA ARG A 101 18.40 -10.54 5.17
C ARG A 101 18.15 -12.00 5.47
N ASP A 102 19.14 -12.67 6.04
CA ASP A 102 19.06 -14.07 6.48
C ASP A 102 18.58 -15.04 5.38
N GLY A 103 18.94 -14.75 4.11
CA GLY A 103 18.56 -15.56 2.95
C GLY A 103 17.15 -15.29 2.40
N GLY A 104 16.46 -14.24 2.84
CA GLY A 104 15.15 -13.84 2.32
C GLY A 104 15.02 -12.34 2.06
N LEU A 105 13.99 -11.96 1.30
CA LEU A 105 13.63 -10.57 1.05
C LEU A 105 12.79 -10.01 2.22
N VAL A 106 13.18 -8.83 2.71
CA VAL A 106 12.50 -8.12 3.79
C VAL A 106 12.08 -6.73 3.31
N LEU A 107 10.80 -6.38 3.51
CA LEU A 107 10.28 -5.04 3.26
C LEU A 107 10.63 -4.10 4.42
N ARG A 108 11.36 -3.03 4.12
CA ARG A 108 11.46 -1.84 4.98
C ARG A 108 10.55 -0.76 4.43
N ALA A 109 9.82 -0.09 5.32
CA ALA A 109 8.88 0.95 4.93
C ALA A 109 8.76 2.00 6.04
N GLU A 110 8.76 3.26 5.64
CA GLU A 110 8.51 4.40 6.52
C GLU A 110 7.01 4.64 6.66
N ALA A 111 6.57 4.89 7.90
CA ALA A 111 5.21 5.28 8.19
C ALA A 111 5.12 6.80 8.30
N HIS A 112 4.20 7.42 7.56
CA HIS A 112 3.88 8.84 7.69
C HIS A 112 2.47 9.03 8.23
N LEU A 113 2.31 9.94 9.19
CA LEU A 113 1.00 10.43 9.58
C LEU A 113 0.66 11.69 8.77
N PRO A 114 -0.49 11.76 8.10
CA PRO A 114 -0.88 12.97 7.41
C PRO A 114 -1.00 14.13 8.42
N GLY A 115 -0.40 15.26 8.08
CA GLY A 115 -0.25 16.41 8.97
C GLY A 115 1.13 16.57 9.64
N GLN A 116 2.04 15.58 9.56
CA GLN A 116 3.42 15.74 10.04
C GLN A 116 4.34 16.51 9.06
N ASN A 117 3.89 16.85 7.85
CA ASN A 117 4.56 17.79 6.94
C ASN A 117 4.06 19.23 7.14
N ARG A 118 4.19 19.78 8.36
CA ARG A 118 4.04 21.22 8.60
C ARG A 118 5.17 21.74 9.49
N VAL A 119 6.34 22.01 8.89
CA VAL A 119 7.20 23.22 8.97
C VAL A 119 8.35 22.97 7.96
N LEU A 120 8.84 23.87 7.08
CA LEU A 120 9.25 25.27 7.23
C LEU A 120 9.16 26.03 5.89
N HIS A 121 8.49 27.19 5.89
CA HIS A 121 8.96 28.43 5.28
C HIS A 121 8.45 29.58 6.16
#